data_AF-A0A3D1KP29-F1
#
_entry.id   AF-A0A3D1KP29-F1
#
_cell.length_a   1.000
_cell.length_b   1.000
_cell.length_c   1.000
_cell.angle_alpha   90.00
_cell.angle_beta   90.00
_cell.angle_gamma   90.00
#
_symmetry.space_group_name_H-M   'P 1'
#
loop_
_entity.id
_entity.type
_entity.pdbx_description
1 polymer ?
#
loop_
_entity_poly.entity_id
_entity_poly.type
_entity_poly.pdbx_seq_one_letter_code
_entity_poly.pdbx_strand_id
1 'polypeptide(L)'
;MVQTEWKVPAKYVSMKNPTSPKVDANIGKTLYSTHCKSCHGTKGLGDGTKAKDLNGDLGDMSSAAFQKQTDGEIFYKMTFGRDDMPNFDKKLKSDEDRWLIVNYVRTLKK
;
A
#
# COMPACT_ATOMS: atom_id res chain seq x y z
N MET A 1 -15.75 -15.87 -11.07
CA MET A 1 -16.34 -14.54 -10.79
C MET A 1 -15.20 -13.60 -10.45
N VAL A 2 -14.73 -12.82 -11.42
CA VAL A 2 -13.64 -11.85 -11.17
C VAL A 2 -14.28 -10.68 -10.45
N GLN A 3 -13.94 -10.44 -9.18
CA GLN A 3 -14.41 -9.24 -8.48
C GLN A 3 -13.84 -8.02 -9.19
N THR A 4 -14.66 -7.24 -9.87
CA THR A 4 -14.26 -5.96 -10.49
C THR A 4 -13.79 -4.93 -9.47
N GLU A 5 -14.22 -5.05 -8.21
CA GLU A 5 -13.89 -4.14 -7.12
C GLU A 5 -13.05 -4.85 -6.05
N TRP A 6 -11.99 -4.21 -5.54
CA TRP A 6 -11.16 -4.78 -4.48
C TRP A 6 -11.87 -4.72 -3.13
N LYS A 7 -12.71 -5.73 -2.85
CA LYS A 7 -13.48 -5.81 -1.62
C LYS A 7 -12.58 -6.13 -0.42
N VAL A 8 -12.43 -5.17 0.48
CA VAL A 8 -11.71 -5.35 1.74
C VAL A 8 -12.67 -5.92 2.81
N PRO A 9 -12.29 -6.96 3.57
CA PRO A 9 -13.11 -7.47 4.67
C PRO A 9 -13.38 -6.41 5.75
N ALA A 10 -14.59 -6.39 6.31
CA ALA A 10 -15.03 -5.39 7.30
C ALA A 10 -14.10 -5.26 8.53
N LYS A 11 -13.44 -6.35 8.91
CA LYS A 11 -12.44 -6.35 10.00
C LYS A 11 -11.24 -5.43 9.73
N TYR A 12 -10.83 -5.28 8.47
CA TYR A 12 -9.74 -4.39 8.07
C TYR A 12 -10.25 -2.97 7.82
N VAL A 13 -11.46 -2.80 7.30
CA VAL A 13 -12.09 -1.48 7.16
C VAL A 13 -12.19 -0.75 8.51
N SER A 14 -12.46 -1.48 9.59
CA SER A 14 -12.52 -0.95 10.96
C SER A 14 -11.18 -0.96 11.70
N MET A 15 -10.11 -1.51 11.09
CA MET A 15 -8.81 -1.63 11.71
C MET A 15 -8.11 -0.27 11.74
N LYS A 16 -7.67 0.13 12.94
CA LYS A 16 -6.93 1.37 13.15
C LYS A 16 -5.44 1.10 13.12
N ASN A 17 -4.68 2.03 12.56
CA ASN A 17 -3.24 2.01 12.62
C ASN A 17 -2.76 2.28 14.05
N PRO A 18 -2.10 1.32 14.74
CA PRO A 18 -1.56 1.52 16.08
C PRO A 18 -0.24 2.30 16.07
N THR A 19 0.42 2.42 14.92
CA THR A 19 1.76 3.01 14.77
C THR A 19 1.67 4.49 14.42
N SER A 20 2.30 5.33 15.23
CA SER A 20 2.33 6.79 15.00
C SER A 20 3.11 7.14 13.74
N PRO A 21 2.59 8.01 12.84
CA PRO A 21 3.26 8.40 11.60
C PRO A 21 4.54 9.24 11.82
N LYS A 22 4.76 9.76 13.04
CA LYS A 22 5.99 10.49 13.41
C LYS A 22 7.12 9.57 13.82
N VAL A 23 6.78 8.35 14.25
CA VAL A 23 7.76 7.33 14.61
C VAL A 23 8.21 6.69 13.30
N ASP A 24 9.51 6.74 13.04
CA ASP A 24 10.15 5.95 11.97
C ASP A 24 9.65 6.19 10.53
N ALA A 25 9.27 7.42 10.20
CA ALA A 25 8.91 7.83 8.85
C ALA A 25 9.98 7.48 7.79
N ASN A 26 11.26 7.49 8.19
CA ASN A 26 12.38 7.08 7.34
C ASN A 26 12.39 5.56 7.05
N ILE A 27 11.95 4.74 8.01
CA ILE A 27 11.85 3.28 7.85
C ILE A 27 10.71 2.98 6.87
N GLY A 28 9.53 3.58 7.05
CA GLY A 28 8.42 3.43 6.11
C GLY A 28 8.79 3.81 4.66
N LYS A 29 9.52 4.92 4.48
CA LYS A 29 10.07 5.33 3.17
C LYS A 29 11.06 4.31 2.60
N THR A 30 11.92 3.75 3.44
CA THR A 30 12.93 2.76 3.04
C THR A 30 12.24 1.47 2.61
N LEU A 31 11.30 0.97 3.40
CA LEU A 31 10.50 -0.22 3.08
C LEU A 31 9.73 -0.04 1.77
N TYR A 32 9.07 1.11 1.58
CA TYR A 32 8.39 1.44 0.32
C TYR A 32 9.36 1.45 -0.86
N SER A 33 10.55 2.05 -0.69
CA SER A 33 11.57 2.12 -1.74
C SER A 33 12.09 0.73 -2.14
N THR A 34 12.23 -0.17 -1.18
CA THR A 34 12.71 -1.54 -1.40
C THR A 34 11.66 -2.44 -2.04
N HIS A 35 10.39 -2.31 -1.65
CA HIS A 35 9.36 -3.29 -1.96
C HIS A 35 8.27 -2.80 -2.92
N CYS A 36 7.97 -1.50 -2.95
CA CYS A 36 6.80 -0.95 -3.63
C CYS A 36 7.16 -0.04 -4.81
N LYS A 37 8.25 0.73 -4.69
CA LYS A 37 8.66 1.76 -5.66
C LYS A 37 8.90 1.24 -7.07
N SER A 38 9.39 0.02 -7.23
CA SER A 38 9.68 -0.55 -8.56
C SER A 38 8.43 -0.69 -9.44
N CYS A 39 7.25 -0.84 -8.83
CA CYS A 39 5.97 -0.92 -9.52
C CYS A 39 5.19 0.41 -9.40
N HIS A 40 5.09 0.96 -8.18
CA HIS A 40 4.24 2.13 -7.93
C HIS A 40 4.94 3.49 -8.13
N GLY A 41 6.26 3.50 -8.34
CA GLY A 41 7.06 4.69 -8.50
C GLY A 41 7.28 5.48 -7.21
N THR A 42 8.10 6.53 -7.27
CA THR A 42 8.49 7.30 -6.07
C THR A 42 7.32 8.11 -5.49
N LYS A 43 6.42 8.56 -6.36
CA LYS A 43 5.25 9.37 -6.01
C LYS A 43 3.97 8.55 -5.84
N GLY A 44 4.04 7.23 -5.98
CA GLY A 44 2.88 6.34 -5.85
C GLY A 44 1.88 6.48 -6.99
N LEU A 45 2.33 6.84 -8.19
CA LEU A 45 1.47 7.09 -9.37
C LEU A 45 1.27 5.85 -10.24
N GLY A 46 1.82 4.70 -9.84
CA GLY A 46 1.82 3.51 -10.70
C GLY A 46 2.77 3.65 -11.88
N ASP A 47 3.80 4.48 -11.77
CA ASP A 47 4.76 4.82 -12.83
C ASP A 47 6.16 4.22 -12.58
N GLY A 48 6.23 3.14 -11.80
CA GLY A 48 7.47 2.43 -11.53
C GLY A 48 8.07 1.80 -12.80
N THR A 49 9.36 1.45 -12.74
CA THR A 49 10.07 0.87 -13.89
C THR A 49 9.47 -0.43 -14.38
N LYS A 50 8.78 -1.18 -13.53
CA LYS A 50 8.08 -2.43 -13.87
C LYS A 50 6.61 -2.22 -14.19
N ALA A 51 6.06 -1.01 -14.04
CA ALA A 51 4.62 -0.77 -14.12
C ALA A 51 4.00 -1.20 -15.46
N LYS A 52 4.74 -0.99 -16.56
CA LYS A 52 4.28 -1.27 -17.93
C LYS A 52 4.13 -2.77 -18.23
N ASP A 53 4.79 -3.62 -17.44
CA ASP A 53 4.82 -5.07 -17.65
C ASP A 53 3.88 -5.83 -16.70
N LEU A 54 3.12 -5.11 -15.86
CA LEU A 54 2.24 -5.69 -14.85
C LEU A 54 0.78 -5.57 -15.29
N ASN A 55 0.02 -6.64 -15.05
CA ASN A 55 -1.42 -6.67 -15.20
C ASN A 55 -2.09 -6.23 -13.90
N GLY A 56 -3.03 -5.31 -14.02
CA GLY A 56 -3.79 -4.76 -12.90
C GLY A 56 -3.63 -3.26 -12.76
N ASP A 57 -4.54 -2.64 -12.02
CA ASP A 57 -4.47 -1.21 -11.72
C ASP A 57 -3.54 -0.96 -10.54
N LEU A 58 -2.35 -0.42 -10.81
CA LEU A 58 -1.41 0.00 -9.77
C LEU A 58 -1.90 1.24 -9.01
N GLY A 59 -2.90 1.95 -9.58
CA GLY A 59 -3.58 3.10 -8.99
C GLY A 59 -2.71 4.34 -8.83
N ASP A 60 -3.36 5.47 -8.57
CA ASP A 60 -2.72 6.68 -8.07
C ASP A 60 -2.96 6.79 -6.55
N MET A 61 -1.94 6.49 -5.76
CA MET A 61 -1.97 6.61 -4.30
C MET A 61 -2.02 8.07 -3.83
N SER A 62 -1.62 9.02 -4.66
CA SER A 62 -1.71 10.45 -4.36
C SER A 62 -3.14 10.99 -4.55
N SER A 63 -4.02 10.23 -5.22
CA SER A 63 -5.39 10.65 -5.51
C SER A 63 -6.26 10.77 -4.25
N ALA A 64 -7.21 11.70 -4.29
CA ALA A 64 -8.18 11.86 -3.20
C ALA A 64 -9.04 10.60 -3.01
N ALA A 65 -9.32 9.84 -4.07
CA ALA A 65 -10.06 8.59 -3.99
C ALA A 65 -9.28 7.53 -3.20
N PHE A 66 -7.98 7.39 -3.46
CA PHE A 66 -7.13 6.50 -2.68
C PHE A 66 -7.01 6.95 -1.23
N GLN A 67 -6.75 8.25 -1.00
CA GLN A 67 -6.54 8.80 0.33
C GLN A 67 -7.81 8.80 1.21
N LYS A 68 -9.00 8.63 0.63
CA LYS A 68 -10.25 8.44 1.38
C LYS A 68 -10.42 7.04 1.99
N GLN A 69 -9.66 6.04 1.52
CA GLN A 69 -9.68 4.72 2.12
C GLN A 69 -9.19 4.79 3.57
N THR A 70 -9.60 3.85 4.40
CA THR A 70 -9.10 3.69 5.77
C THR A 70 -7.68 3.12 5.79
N ASP A 71 -6.93 3.34 6.87
CA ASP A 71 -5.57 2.80 6.99
C ASP A 71 -5.56 1.27 6.94
N GLY A 72 -6.55 0.62 7.56
CA GLY A 72 -6.69 -0.82 7.53
C GLY A 72 -7.04 -1.39 6.15
N GLU A 73 -7.76 -0.63 5.30
CA GLU A 73 -7.93 -1.00 3.90
C GLU A 73 -6.61 -1.00 3.15
N ILE A 74 -5.81 0.06 3.29
CA ILE A 74 -4.49 0.13 2.65
C ILE A 74 -3.59 -1.00 3.17
N PHE A 75 -3.61 -1.25 4.48
CA PHE A 75 -2.88 -2.35 5.12
C PHE A 75 -3.25 -3.71 4.52
N TYR A 76 -4.55 -3.99 4.36
CA TYR A 76 -5.03 -5.23 3.76
C TYR A 76 -4.55 -5.36 2.32
N LYS A 77 -4.74 -4.29 1.54
CA LYS A 77 -4.41 -4.26 0.12
C LYS A 77 -2.93 -4.55 -0.12
N MET A 78 -2.08 -3.86 0.64
CA MET A 78 -0.64 -4.07 0.62
C MET A 78 -0.25 -5.45 1.17
N THR A 79 -0.90 -5.95 2.22
CA THR A 79 -0.53 -7.24 2.83
C THR A 79 -0.79 -8.37 1.85
N PHE A 80 -1.99 -8.47 1.30
CA PHE A 80 -2.40 -9.64 0.51
C PHE A 80 -2.12 -9.52 -0.98
N GLY A 81 -1.99 -8.30 -1.50
CA GLY A 81 -1.85 -8.07 -2.92
C GLY A 81 -3.09 -8.50 -3.71
N ARG A 82 -3.04 -8.29 -5.01
CA ARG A 82 -4.07 -8.65 -5.99
C ARG A 82 -3.45 -8.63 -7.39
N ASP A 83 -3.89 -9.55 -8.25
CA ASP A 83 -3.37 -9.67 -9.62
C ASP A 83 -1.83 -9.85 -9.59
N ASP A 84 -1.06 -9.03 -10.30
CA ASP A 84 0.40 -9.13 -10.29
C ASP A 84 1.07 -8.48 -9.04
N MET A 85 0.29 -7.82 -8.17
CA MET A 85 0.80 -7.34 -6.89
C MET A 85 0.98 -8.53 -5.92
N PRO A 86 2.22 -8.80 -5.47
CA PRO A 86 2.51 -9.98 -4.65
C PRO A 86 1.92 -9.86 -3.24
N ASN A 87 1.71 -11.01 -2.60
CA ASN A 87 1.42 -11.07 -1.17
C ASN A 87 2.71 -10.78 -0.37
N PHE A 88 2.62 -9.83 0.55
CA PHE A 88 3.73 -9.38 1.40
C PHE A 88 3.68 -9.96 2.81
N ASP A 89 2.67 -10.77 3.18
CA ASP A 89 2.53 -11.40 4.51
C ASP A 89 3.80 -12.16 4.97
N LYS A 90 4.46 -12.87 4.04
CA LYS A 90 5.67 -13.66 4.29
C LYS A 90 6.94 -12.82 4.26
N LYS A 91 6.94 -11.71 3.52
CA LYS A 91 8.11 -10.83 3.35
C LYS A 91 8.19 -9.77 4.44
N LEU A 92 7.05 -9.19 4.81
CA LEU A 92 6.90 -8.20 5.87
C LEU A 92 6.21 -8.85 7.07
N LYS A 93 6.94 -9.70 7.80
CA LYS A 93 6.39 -10.45 8.93
C LYS A 93 5.92 -9.54 10.06
N SER A 94 6.57 -8.39 10.24
CA SER A 94 6.14 -7.39 11.22
C SER A 94 4.89 -6.65 10.73
N ASP A 95 3.83 -6.66 11.53
CA ASP A 95 2.67 -5.78 11.31
C ASP A 95 3.10 -4.31 11.40
N GLU A 96 4.08 -3.99 12.25
CA GLU A 96 4.61 -2.63 12.40
C GLU A 96 5.26 -2.13 11.10
N ASP A 97 6.11 -2.92 10.45
CA ASP A 97 6.72 -2.57 9.16
C ASP A 97 5.65 -2.25 8.10
N ARG A 98 4.57 -3.04 8.10
CA ARG A 98 3.42 -2.82 7.22
C ARG A 98 2.71 -1.51 7.55
N TRP A 99 2.49 -1.21 8.83
CA TRP A 99 1.90 0.06 9.25
C TRP A 99 2.79 1.27 8.93
N LEU A 100 4.12 1.12 9.01
CA LEU A 100 5.07 2.17 8.62
C LEU A 100 4.99 2.48 7.12
N ILE A 101 4.81 1.46 6.27
CA ILE A 101 4.55 1.69 4.84
C ILE A 101 3.22 2.42 4.62
N VAL A 102 2.15 2.02 5.32
CA VAL A 102 0.85 2.72 5.25
C VAL A 102 1.01 4.19 5.62
N ASN A 103 1.72 4.48 6.71
CA ASN A 103 2.04 5.84 7.15
C ASN A 103 2.81 6.62 6.08
N TYR A 104 3.81 6.01 5.45
CA TYR A 104 4.55 6.64 4.35
C TYR A 104 3.63 6.94 3.15
N VAL A 105 2.79 5.99 2.74
CA VAL A 105 1.86 6.17 1.62
C VAL A 105 0.86 7.32 1.87
N ARG A 106 0.46 7.57 3.12
CA ARG A 106 -0.35 8.75 3.49
C ARG A 106 0.34 10.08 3.21
N THR A 107 1.67 10.10 3.21
CA THR A 107 2.45 11.31 2.89
C THR A 107 2.49 11.61 1.40
N LEU A 108 2.12 10.66 0.53
CA LEU A 108 2.15 10.81 -0.94
C LEU A 108 0.94 11.58 -1.50
N LYS A 109 -0.02 11.98 -0.65
CA LYS A 109 -1.17 12.79 -1.06
C LYS A 109 -0.72 14.09 -1.73
N LYS A 110 -1.45 14.52 -2.77
CA LYS A 110 -1.30 15.85 -3.38
C LYS A 110 -1.79 16.95 -2.46
#